data_AF-A0A0N5DCC9-F1
#
_entry.id   AF-A0A0N5DCC9-F1
#
_cell.length_a   1.000
_cell.length_b   1.000
_cell.length_c   1.000
_cell.angle_alpha   90.00
_cell.angle_beta   90.00
_cell.angle_gamma   90.00
#
_symmetry.space_group_name_H-M   'P 1'
#
loop_
_entity.id
_entity.type
_entity.pdbx_description
1 polymer ?
#
loop_
_entity_poly.entity_id
_entity_poly.type
_entity_poly.pdbx_seq_one_letter_code
_entity_poly.pdbx_strand_id
1 'polypeptide(L)'
;MTYSQRLFNFASVLFMKCWFKHVIRNDQKIFQRLYGENFIDLEEKLAQATFVLESSNPFFNIPKPTIYKVLELGGLGIPKAQPLSDASCICIHIISEWSKVMNENKKVILVSFGTVAFSYLMPNETKQALLQTFNEFSEVIFIWKYEKEEDNIAEGYPNVITAKWLPQTDLLAHPNLVAFLTHGGMNSIMQTLSFGKPVIVVPLFMDQLQNAALIQRSRTGILLQLSKLIVKQKLRQAIHEIIYNTMYLQNAKRISEMMAKRPNPAKEQLIRHVEFAAEFGQIPNFDPYGRKLSFVTYYMLDIIIPCIFVIFCIISGICWLIFSILRKLYRKLIQNNQCIAVENGEKKNQ
;
A
#
# COMPACT_ATOMS: atom_id res chain seq x y z
N MET A 1 11.36 -6.22 7.17
CA MET A 1 10.38 -5.65 8.12
C MET A 1 10.90 -5.88 9.52
N THR A 2 11.08 -4.82 10.31
CA THR A 2 11.52 -4.92 11.71
C THR A 2 10.35 -5.32 12.63
N TYR A 3 10.64 -5.68 13.88
CA TYR A 3 9.60 -5.99 14.88
C TYR A 3 8.68 -4.80 15.11
N SER A 4 9.22 -3.59 15.30
CA SER A 4 8.42 -2.38 15.51
C SER A 4 7.51 -2.08 14.31
N GLN A 5 7.99 -2.31 13.08
CA GLN A 5 7.15 -2.19 11.87
C GLN A 5 6.02 -3.22 11.86
N ARG A 6 6.29 -4.47 12.27
CA ARG A 6 5.24 -5.50 12.40
C ARG A 6 4.19 -5.12 13.45
N LEU A 7 4.62 -4.63 14.61
CA LEU A 7 3.73 -4.19 15.67
C LEU A 7 2.86 -3.01 15.21
N PHE A 8 3.47 -2.01 14.56
CA PHE A 8 2.76 -0.89 13.97
C PHE A 8 1.73 -1.36 12.94
N ASN A 9 2.14 -2.20 11.98
CA ASN A 9 1.24 -2.75 10.98
C ASN A 9 0.07 -3.54 11.62
N PHE A 10 0.33 -4.32 12.66
CA PHE A 10 -0.70 -5.04 13.40
C PHE A 10 -1.70 -4.07 14.05
N ALA A 11 -1.21 -3.05 14.75
CA ALA A 11 -2.04 -2.02 15.36
C ALA A 11 -2.85 -1.24 14.30
N SER A 12 -2.24 -0.87 13.17
CA SER A 12 -2.92 -0.21 12.06
C SER A 12 -4.02 -1.07 11.47
N VAL A 13 -3.80 -2.37 11.27
CA VAL A 13 -4.84 -3.28 10.76
C VAL A 13 -6.00 -3.40 11.73
N LEU A 14 -5.73 -3.51 13.04
CA LEU A 14 -6.79 -3.54 14.05
C LEU A 14 -7.58 -2.23 14.07
N PHE A 15 -6.88 -1.10 14.06
CA PHE A 15 -7.51 0.22 14.00
C PHE A 15 -8.41 0.34 12.77
N MET A 16 -7.90 0.01 11.58
CA MET A 16 -8.68 0.10 10.33
C MET A 16 -9.91 -0.82 10.36
N LYS A 17 -9.80 -2.04 10.89
CA LYS A 17 -10.95 -2.95 11.05
C LYS A 17 -12.03 -2.35 11.96
N CYS A 18 -11.64 -1.80 13.11
CA CYS A 18 -12.56 -1.15 14.03
C CYS A 18 -13.20 0.10 13.42
N TRP A 19 -12.39 0.92 12.73
CA TRP A 19 -12.84 2.13 12.05
C TRP A 19 -13.87 1.80 10.97
N PHE A 20 -13.57 0.87 10.06
CA PHE A 20 -14.52 0.48 9.01
C PHE A 20 -15.83 -0.08 9.58
N LYS A 21 -15.75 -0.92 10.62
CA LYS A 21 -16.95 -1.43 11.30
C LYS A 21 -17.77 -0.30 11.93
N HIS A 22 -17.10 0.71 12.51
CA HIS A 22 -17.77 1.88 13.07
C HIS A 22 -18.48 2.70 11.99
N VAL A 23 -17.81 2.97 10.85
CA VAL A 23 -18.38 3.68 9.71
C VAL A 23 -19.60 2.95 9.17
N ILE A 24 -19.48 1.66 8.84
CA ILE A 24 -20.60 0.86 8.30
C ILE A 24 -21.78 0.83 9.27
N ARG A 25 -21.53 0.71 10.58
CA ARG A 25 -22.60 0.73 11.58
C ARG A 25 -23.32 2.09 11.66
N ASN A 26 -22.59 3.19 11.51
CA ASN A 26 -23.20 4.51 11.49
C ASN A 26 -24.01 4.73 10.21
N ASP A 27 -23.48 4.30 9.06
CA ASP A 27 -24.20 4.33 7.79
C ASP A 27 -25.48 3.48 7.90
N GLN A 28 -25.41 2.26 8.44
CA GLN A 28 -26.57 1.40 8.68
C GLN A 28 -27.68 2.12 9.45
N LYS A 29 -27.35 2.82 10.53
CA LYS A 29 -28.33 3.59 11.33
C LYS A 29 -28.98 4.71 10.53
N ILE A 30 -28.20 5.40 9.69
CA ILE A 30 -28.71 6.46 8.83
C ILE A 30 -29.68 5.87 7.81
N PHE A 31 -29.31 4.76 7.16
CA PHE A 31 -30.18 4.09 6.20
C PHE A 31 -31.45 3.54 6.86
N GLN A 32 -31.36 2.94 8.04
CA GLN A 32 -32.54 2.48 8.79
C GLN A 32 -33.48 3.63 9.16
N ARG A 33 -32.92 4.79 9.56
CA ARG A 33 -33.73 5.98 9.84
C ARG A 33 -34.45 6.53 8.61
N LEU A 34 -33.83 6.45 7.44
CA LEU A 34 -34.37 7.03 6.20
C LEU A 34 -35.30 6.07 5.44
N TYR A 35 -35.01 4.77 5.48
CA TYR A 35 -35.67 3.74 4.65
C TYR A 35 -36.36 2.66 5.47
N GLY A 36 -36.37 2.77 6.80
CA GLY A 36 -37.04 1.87 7.75
C GLY A 36 -36.11 0.86 8.41
N GLU A 37 -36.52 0.37 9.58
CA GLU A 37 -35.74 -0.60 10.39
C GLU A 37 -35.41 -1.90 9.64
N ASN A 38 -36.26 -2.29 8.69
CA ASN A 38 -36.07 -3.46 7.83
C ASN A 38 -35.12 -3.23 6.65
N PHE A 39 -34.38 -2.11 6.63
CA PHE A 39 -33.37 -1.87 5.61
C PHE A 39 -32.31 -2.99 5.62
N ILE A 40 -31.82 -3.32 4.43
CA ILE A 40 -30.82 -4.38 4.23
C ILE A 40 -29.59 -4.17 5.13
N ASP A 41 -29.01 -5.27 5.60
CA ASP A 41 -27.75 -5.21 6.34
C ASP A 41 -26.60 -4.90 5.37
N LEU A 42 -25.98 -3.73 5.52
CA LEU A 42 -24.93 -3.25 4.63
C LEU A 42 -23.67 -4.13 4.70
N GLU A 43 -23.29 -4.62 5.89
CA GLU A 43 -22.09 -5.44 6.06
C GLU A 43 -22.25 -6.80 5.39
N GLU A 44 -23.40 -7.43 5.58
CA GLU A 44 -23.76 -8.69 4.93
C GLU A 44 -23.93 -8.49 3.43
N LYS A 45 -24.56 -7.40 2.97
CA LYS A 45 -24.75 -7.16 1.54
C LYS A 45 -23.42 -6.94 0.82
N LEU A 46 -22.50 -6.19 1.42
CA LEU A 46 -21.14 -6.00 0.88
C LEU A 46 -20.39 -7.33 0.81
N ALA A 47 -20.54 -8.18 1.82
CA ALA A 47 -19.91 -9.49 1.82
C ALA A 47 -20.47 -10.44 0.76
N GLN A 48 -21.77 -10.35 0.47
CA GLN A 48 -22.46 -11.16 -0.54
C GLN A 48 -22.20 -10.70 -1.99
N ALA A 49 -21.43 -9.64 -2.20
CA ALA A 49 -21.05 -9.20 -3.54
C ALA A 49 -20.35 -10.34 -4.32
N THR A 50 -20.85 -10.59 -5.54
CA THR A 50 -20.35 -11.64 -6.43
C THR A 50 -18.91 -11.39 -6.86
N PHE A 51 -18.57 -10.14 -7.22
CA PHE A 51 -17.21 -9.71 -7.50
C PHE A 51 -16.89 -8.41 -6.76
N VAL A 52 -15.64 -8.27 -6.35
CA VAL A 52 -15.07 -7.06 -5.77
C VAL A 52 -14.03 -6.53 -6.75
N LEU A 53 -14.32 -5.38 -7.37
CA LEU A 53 -13.46 -4.76 -8.36
C LEU A 53 -12.49 -3.80 -7.66
N GLU A 54 -11.21 -4.15 -7.60
CA GLU A 54 -10.17 -3.30 -7.03
C GLU A 54 -9.45 -2.51 -8.13
N SER A 55 -9.27 -1.20 -7.93
CA SER A 55 -8.42 -0.36 -8.80
C SER A 55 -6.93 -0.53 -8.46
N SER A 56 -6.52 -1.77 -8.25
CA SER A 56 -5.20 -2.19 -7.78
C SER A 56 -4.51 -3.00 -8.89
N ASN A 57 -3.17 -3.01 -8.96
CA ASN A 57 -2.45 -3.65 -10.05
C ASN A 57 -1.43 -4.67 -9.54
N PRO A 58 -1.54 -5.96 -9.92
CA PRO A 58 -0.71 -7.03 -9.36
C PRO A 58 0.78 -6.93 -9.73
N PHE A 59 1.13 -6.21 -10.80
CA PHE A 59 2.52 -6.03 -11.21
C PHE A 59 3.26 -4.97 -10.37
N PHE A 60 2.52 -4.12 -9.67
CA PHE A 60 3.05 -3.07 -8.80
C PHE A 60 2.82 -3.39 -7.31
N ASN A 61 1.71 -4.05 -6.98
CA ASN A 61 1.32 -4.37 -5.61
C ASN A 61 2.17 -5.46 -4.97
N ILE A 62 2.02 -5.54 -3.64
CA ILE A 62 2.55 -6.67 -2.86
C ILE A 62 1.65 -7.89 -3.11
N PRO A 63 2.23 -9.06 -3.45
CA PRO A 63 1.45 -10.28 -3.56
C PRO A 63 0.77 -10.58 -2.23
N LYS A 64 -0.55 -10.80 -2.25
CA LYS A 64 -1.39 -11.07 -1.09
C LYS A 64 -2.28 -12.28 -1.37
N PRO A 65 -2.57 -13.12 -0.36
CA PRO A 65 -3.66 -14.08 -0.47
C PRO A 65 -4.94 -13.33 -0.81
N THR A 66 -5.63 -13.79 -1.83
CA THR A 66 -6.91 -13.22 -2.28
C THR A 66 -7.88 -14.35 -2.58
N ILE A 67 -9.16 -14.02 -2.61
CA ILE A 67 -10.21 -14.93 -3.03
C ILE A 67 -10.60 -14.59 -4.47
N TYR A 68 -11.07 -15.60 -5.17
CA TYR A 68 -11.37 -15.55 -6.60
C TYR A 68 -12.42 -14.51 -7.01
N LYS A 69 -13.22 -13.99 -6.06
CA LYS A 69 -14.15 -12.89 -6.33
C LYS A 69 -13.48 -11.51 -6.40
N VAL A 70 -12.25 -11.36 -5.92
CA VAL A 70 -11.52 -10.09 -5.96
C VAL A 70 -10.79 -9.98 -7.29
N LEU A 71 -11.12 -8.96 -8.07
CA LEU A 71 -10.55 -8.69 -9.38
C LEU A 71 -9.70 -7.42 -9.33
N GLU A 72 -8.40 -7.57 -9.55
CA GLU A 72 -7.45 -6.45 -9.59
C GLU A 72 -7.41 -5.85 -11.01
N LEU A 73 -8.21 -4.80 -11.21
CA LEU A 73 -8.45 -4.15 -12.51
C LEU A 73 -7.81 -2.75 -12.60
N GLY A 74 -6.75 -2.51 -11.84
CA GLY A 74 -6.01 -1.25 -11.84
C GLY A 74 -5.47 -0.88 -13.24
N GLY A 75 -5.68 0.38 -13.61
CA GLY A 75 -5.29 0.96 -14.90
C GLY A 75 -6.44 1.19 -15.88
N LEU A 76 -7.66 0.72 -15.57
CA LEU A 76 -8.84 0.92 -16.42
C LEU A 76 -9.21 2.39 -16.67
N GLY A 77 -9.10 3.22 -15.63
CA GLY A 77 -9.47 4.64 -15.68
C GLY A 77 -8.39 5.56 -16.24
N ILE A 78 -7.29 5.01 -16.79
CA ILE A 78 -6.22 5.83 -17.37
C ILE A 78 -6.69 6.31 -18.74
N PRO A 79 -6.86 7.63 -18.94
CA PRO A 79 -7.30 8.15 -20.23
C PRO A 79 -6.26 7.83 -21.31
N LYS A 80 -6.72 7.66 -22.56
CA LYS A 80 -5.80 7.62 -23.70
C LYS A 80 -5.19 9.01 -23.86
N ALA A 81 -3.87 9.08 -23.80
CA ALA A 81 -3.15 10.32 -24.08
C ALA A 81 -3.47 10.80 -25.50
N GLN A 82 -3.73 12.09 -25.62
CA GLN A 82 -3.92 12.75 -26.90
C GLN A 82 -2.62 13.46 -27.27
N PRO A 83 -2.25 13.53 -28.57
CA PRO A 83 -1.12 14.34 -28.98
C PRO A 83 -1.32 15.79 -28.53
N LEU A 84 -0.30 16.37 -27.90
CA LEU A 84 -0.31 17.80 -27.54
C LEU A 84 -0.32 18.72 -28.79
N SER A 85 -0.26 18.16 -30.00
CA SER A 85 -0.40 18.85 -31.28
C SER A 85 -1.81 18.81 -31.87
N ASP A 86 -2.70 17.94 -31.38
CA ASP A 86 -4.01 17.70 -32.02
C ASP A 86 -5.07 18.69 -31.52
N ALA A 87 -5.53 19.52 -32.46
CA ALA A 87 -6.53 20.58 -32.27
C ALA A 87 -7.96 20.08 -32.00
N SER A 88 -8.17 18.77 -31.81
CA SER A 88 -9.50 18.16 -31.60
C SER A 88 -9.91 18.00 -30.14
N CYS A 89 -9.03 18.34 -29.18
CA CYS A 89 -9.35 18.29 -27.76
C CYS A 89 -9.99 19.62 -27.28
N ILE A 90 -10.97 19.52 -26.38
CA ILE A 90 -11.86 20.59 -25.87
C ILE A 90 -11.14 21.85 -25.29
N CYS A 91 -9.82 21.82 -25.13
CA CYS A 91 -9.02 22.88 -24.54
C CYS A 91 -7.93 23.40 -25.49
N ILE A 92 -8.31 23.85 -26.69
CA ILE A 92 -7.40 24.27 -27.78
C ILE A 92 -6.28 25.24 -27.34
N HIS A 93 -6.58 26.20 -26.46
CA HIS A 93 -5.58 27.21 -26.03
C HIS A 93 -4.55 26.64 -25.04
N ILE A 94 -4.98 25.78 -24.13
CA ILE A 94 -4.12 25.15 -23.11
C ILE A 94 -3.13 24.20 -23.79
N ILE A 95 -3.55 23.52 -24.86
CA ILE A 95 -2.75 22.51 -25.57
C ILE A 95 -1.60 23.14 -26.37
N SER A 96 -1.82 24.27 -27.04
CA SER A 96 -0.76 24.94 -27.82
C SER A 96 0.38 25.47 -26.95
N GLU A 97 0.08 25.95 -25.74
CA GLU A 97 1.08 26.45 -24.80
C GLU A 97 1.96 25.32 -24.26
N TRP A 98 1.35 24.21 -23.84
CA TRP A 98 2.11 23.05 -23.36
C TRP A 98 2.91 22.40 -24.49
N SER A 99 2.40 22.33 -25.72
CA SER A 99 3.20 21.80 -26.83
C SER A 99 4.49 22.60 -27.04
N LYS A 100 4.45 23.93 -26.92
CA LYS A 100 5.65 24.76 -27.06
C LYS A 100 6.67 24.45 -25.96
N VAL A 101 6.22 24.47 -24.71
CA VAL A 101 7.06 24.16 -23.52
C VAL A 101 7.68 22.77 -23.63
N MET A 102 6.88 21.78 -24.02
CA MET A 102 7.31 20.39 -24.09
C MET A 102 8.26 20.13 -25.26
N ASN A 103 8.29 20.97 -26.29
CA ASN A 103 9.16 20.84 -27.46
C ASN A 103 10.51 21.57 -27.34
N GLU A 104 10.81 22.23 -26.21
CA GLU A 104 12.07 22.98 -26.01
C GLU A 104 13.34 22.10 -25.87
N ASN A 105 13.30 20.80 -26.22
CA ASN A 105 14.39 19.82 -26.07
C ASN A 105 15.00 19.75 -24.65
N LYS A 106 14.29 20.24 -23.63
CA LYS A 106 14.67 20.16 -22.23
C LYS A 106 13.96 18.99 -21.55
N LYS A 107 14.56 18.49 -20.47
CA LYS A 107 13.90 17.53 -19.58
C LYS A 107 12.80 18.25 -18.82
N VAL A 108 11.67 17.59 -18.60
CA VAL A 108 10.53 18.17 -17.89
C VAL A 108 10.20 17.33 -16.66
N ILE A 109 10.01 17.97 -15.52
CA ILE A 109 9.45 17.36 -14.31
C ILE A 109 8.10 17.99 -14.03
N LEU A 110 7.08 17.14 -13.95
CA LEU A 110 5.77 17.56 -13.48
C LEU A 110 5.78 17.62 -11.95
N VAL A 111 5.09 18.60 -11.36
CA VAL A 111 4.95 18.77 -9.92
C VAL A 111 3.47 18.97 -9.59
N SER A 112 2.87 18.06 -8.82
CA SER A 112 1.46 18.15 -8.43
C SER A 112 1.14 17.32 -7.18
N PHE A 113 0.51 17.98 -6.20
CA PHE A 113 0.06 17.37 -4.94
C PHE A 113 -1.43 17.01 -4.94
N GLY A 114 -2.05 16.96 -6.13
CA GLY A 114 -3.43 16.52 -6.32
C GLY A 114 -4.45 17.65 -6.27
N THR A 115 -5.68 17.32 -5.91
CA THR A 115 -6.84 18.25 -5.84
C THR A 115 -7.38 18.43 -4.42
N VAL A 116 -6.81 17.72 -3.45
CA VAL A 116 -7.19 17.82 -2.02
C VAL A 116 -6.15 18.64 -1.25
N ALA A 117 -4.86 18.45 -1.55
CA ALA A 117 -3.77 19.24 -0.99
C ALA A 117 -3.31 20.28 -2.00
N PHE A 118 -3.82 21.50 -1.90
CA PHE A 118 -3.46 22.59 -2.81
C PHE A 118 -2.05 23.11 -2.54
N SER A 119 -1.29 23.37 -3.61
CA SER A 119 0.09 23.85 -3.53
C SER A 119 0.17 25.23 -2.88
N TYR A 120 -0.84 26.10 -3.06
CA TYR A 120 -0.83 27.45 -2.48
C TYR A 120 -0.90 27.45 -0.94
N LEU A 121 -1.47 26.39 -0.34
CA LEU A 121 -1.54 26.20 1.11
C LEU A 121 -0.24 25.67 1.71
N MET A 122 0.74 25.31 0.88
CA MET A 122 2.05 24.89 1.34
C MET A 122 2.75 26.03 2.10
N PRO A 123 3.45 25.73 3.22
CA PRO A 123 4.23 26.73 3.95
C PRO A 123 5.21 27.46 3.01
N ASN A 124 5.35 28.77 3.20
CA ASN A 124 6.17 29.61 2.34
C ASN A 124 7.63 29.14 2.28
N GLU A 125 8.18 28.67 3.39
CA GLU A 125 9.54 28.14 3.48
C GLU A 125 9.71 26.90 2.60
N THR A 126 8.68 26.07 2.49
CA THR A 126 8.69 24.88 1.62
C THR A 126 8.56 25.27 0.14
N LYS A 127 7.71 26.26 -0.17
CA LYS A 127 7.61 26.82 -1.54
C LYS A 127 8.95 27.41 -1.99
N GLN A 128 9.61 28.19 -1.12
CA GLN A 128 10.92 28.76 -1.40
C GLN A 128 12.00 27.69 -1.55
N ALA A 129 12.01 26.65 -0.70
CA ALA A 129 12.93 25.54 -0.84
C ALA A 129 12.77 24.80 -2.19
N LEU A 130 11.53 24.60 -2.65
CA LEU A 130 11.25 24.02 -3.98
C LEU A 130 11.82 24.90 -5.09
N LEU A 131 11.44 26.19 -5.14
CA LEU A 131 11.88 27.13 -6.18
C LEU A 131 13.40 27.26 -6.23
N GLN A 132 14.05 27.46 -5.07
CA GLN A 132 15.50 27.56 -4.99
C GLN A 132 16.21 26.27 -5.42
N THR A 133 15.59 25.10 -5.21
CA THR A 133 16.16 23.83 -5.68
C THR A 133 15.95 23.70 -7.18
N PHE A 134 14.76 24.01 -7.69
CA PHE A 134 14.43 23.96 -9.11
C PHE A 134 15.37 24.86 -9.92
N ASN A 135 15.69 26.06 -9.44
CA ASN A 135 16.61 26.99 -10.10
C ASN A 135 18.03 26.42 -10.32
N GLU A 136 18.45 25.43 -9.53
CA GLU A 136 19.77 24.80 -9.69
C GLU A 136 19.83 23.82 -10.87
N PHE A 137 18.67 23.41 -11.40
CA PHE A 137 18.54 22.53 -12.55
C PHE A 137 18.06 23.33 -13.76
N SER A 138 18.88 24.25 -14.26
CA SER A 138 18.54 25.14 -15.37
C SER A 138 18.29 24.39 -16.69
N GLU A 139 18.73 23.14 -16.80
CA GLU A 139 18.47 22.23 -17.91
C GLU A 139 17.11 21.51 -17.83
N VAL A 140 16.36 21.69 -16.73
CA VAL A 140 15.07 21.05 -16.45
C VAL A 140 13.97 22.10 -16.33
N ILE A 141 12.86 21.89 -17.03
CA ILE A 141 11.63 22.65 -16.83
C ILE A 141 10.78 21.96 -15.77
N PHE A 142 10.34 22.71 -14.76
CA PHE A 142 9.41 22.25 -13.73
C PHE A 142 8.02 22.80 -14.02
N ILE A 143 7.09 21.92 -14.39
CA ILE A 143 5.67 22.29 -14.56
C ILE A 143 4.97 22.05 -13.23
N TRP A 144 4.63 23.12 -12.51
CA TRP A 144 4.05 23.04 -11.17
C TRP A 144 2.58 23.42 -11.18
N LYS A 145 1.71 22.46 -10.83
CA LYS A 145 0.30 22.73 -10.55
C LYS A 145 0.19 23.62 -9.30
N TYR A 146 -0.27 24.85 -9.51
CA TYR A 146 -0.42 25.86 -8.46
C TYR A 146 -1.75 26.60 -8.65
N GLU A 147 -2.64 26.53 -7.66
CA GLU A 147 -4.06 26.88 -7.84
C GLU A 147 -4.38 28.38 -7.76
N LYS A 148 -3.41 29.22 -7.35
CA LYS A 148 -3.53 30.68 -7.23
C LYS A 148 -2.50 31.39 -8.12
N GLU A 149 -2.89 31.74 -9.34
CA GLU A 149 -1.98 32.36 -10.31
C GLU A 149 -1.55 33.78 -9.86
N GLU A 150 -2.37 34.44 -9.06
CA GLU A 150 -2.13 35.81 -8.57
C GLU A 150 -0.91 35.91 -7.62
N ASP A 151 -0.49 34.79 -7.03
CA ASP A 151 0.67 34.76 -6.13
C ASP A 151 2.01 34.95 -6.90
N ASN A 152 2.02 34.81 -8.23
CA ASN A 152 3.20 34.91 -9.09
C ASN A 152 4.44 34.17 -8.55
N ILE A 153 4.22 32.99 -7.97
CA ILE A 153 5.22 32.27 -7.17
C ILE A 153 6.48 31.84 -7.96
N ALA A 154 6.38 31.77 -9.29
CA ALA A 154 7.49 31.44 -10.18
C ALA A 154 8.29 32.67 -10.67
N GLU A 155 7.94 33.88 -10.25
CA GLU A 155 8.68 35.10 -10.61
C GLU A 155 10.16 34.98 -10.16
N GLY A 156 11.09 35.25 -11.09
CA GLY A 156 12.52 35.07 -10.87
C GLY A 156 13.05 33.64 -11.07
N TYR A 157 12.20 32.68 -11.44
CA TYR A 157 12.55 31.27 -11.68
C TYR A 157 12.21 30.85 -13.11
N PRO A 158 13.08 31.14 -14.10
CA PRO A 158 12.75 31.02 -15.53
C PRO A 158 12.51 29.58 -16.01
N ASN A 159 12.89 28.58 -15.21
CA ASN A 159 12.67 27.17 -15.49
C ASN A 159 11.47 26.57 -14.73
N VAL A 160 10.66 27.40 -14.05
CA VAL A 160 9.44 26.99 -13.35
C VAL A 160 8.23 27.60 -14.05
N ILE A 161 7.28 26.76 -14.42
CA ILE A 161 6.04 27.18 -15.08
C ILE A 161 4.88 26.72 -14.21
N THR A 162 4.04 27.67 -13.79
CA THR A 162 2.87 27.37 -12.95
C THR A 162 1.58 27.43 -13.74
N ALA A 163 0.63 26.56 -13.40
CA ALA A 163 -0.71 26.63 -13.93
C ALA A 163 -1.72 26.04 -12.94
N LYS A 164 -2.93 26.60 -12.93
CA LYS A 164 -4.04 26.10 -12.09
C LYS A 164 -4.53 24.72 -12.51
N TRP A 165 -4.54 24.45 -13.81
CA TRP A 165 -4.98 23.18 -14.40
C TRP A 165 -3.97 22.68 -15.41
N LEU A 166 -3.75 21.36 -15.45
CA LEU A 166 -2.78 20.71 -16.32
C LEU A 166 -3.41 19.53 -17.06
N PRO A 167 -3.11 19.33 -18.36
CA PRO A 167 -3.44 18.10 -19.08
C PRO A 167 -2.49 16.98 -18.64
N GLN A 168 -2.61 16.53 -17.39
CA GLN A 168 -1.66 15.65 -16.72
C GLN A 168 -1.37 14.37 -17.52
N THR A 169 -2.39 13.72 -18.08
CA THR A 169 -2.22 12.49 -18.86
C THR A 169 -1.36 12.72 -20.10
N ASP A 170 -1.61 13.82 -20.82
CA ASP A 170 -0.88 14.14 -22.05
C ASP A 170 0.57 14.57 -21.74
N LEU A 171 0.77 15.33 -20.66
CA LEU A 171 2.12 15.67 -20.18
C LEU A 171 2.90 14.42 -19.79
N LEU A 172 2.30 13.50 -19.02
CA LEU A 172 2.93 12.25 -18.59
C LEU A 172 3.31 11.34 -19.77
N ALA A 173 2.50 11.34 -20.84
CA ALA A 173 2.78 10.58 -22.04
C ALA A 173 3.93 11.17 -22.88
N HIS A 174 4.23 12.46 -22.72
CA HIS A 174 5.23 13.13 -23.55
C HIS A 174 6.65 12.58 -23.30
N PRO A 175 7.48 12.41 -24.34
CA PRO A 175 8.85 11.88 -24.20
C PRO A 175 9.74 12.73 -23.30
N ASN A 176 9.62 14.06 -23.37
CA ASN A 176 10.43 14.99 -22.59
C ASN A 176 10.08 15.06 -21.09
N LEU A 177 8.90 14.57 -20.68
CA LEU A 177 8.63 14.41 -19.25
C LEU A 177 9.45 13.23 -18.71
N VAL A 178 10.38 13.50 -17.81
CA VAL A 178 11.32 12.49 -17.30
C VAL A 178 10.95 11.96 -15.92
N ALA A 179 10.20 12.71 -15.12
CA ALA A 179 9.75 12.27 -13.80
C ALA A 179 8.52 13.06 -13.33
N PHE A 180 7.82 12.53 -12.32
CA PHE A 180 6.73 13.22 -11.64
C PHE A 180 7.02 13.37 -10.14
N LEU A 181 7.05 14.59 -9.63
CA LEU A 181 7.04 14.90 -8.20
C LEU A 181 5.60 15.03 -7.72
N THR A 182 5.16 14.13 -6.85
CA THR A 182 3.74 14.06 -6.45
C THR A 182 3.54 13.60 -5.01
N HIS A 183 2.36 13.90 -4.47
CA HIS A 183 1.90 13.39 -3.17
C HIS A 183 1.71 11.86 -3.10
N GLY A 184 1.65 11.16 -4.25
CA GLY A 184 1.55 9.70 -4.27
C GLY A 184 0.13 9.15 -4.17
N GLY A 185 -0.89 9.91 -4.60
CA GLY A 185 -2.22 9.35 -4.81
C GLY A 185 -2.19 8.20 -5.82
N MET A 186 -2.95 7.13 -5.57
CA MET A 186 -2.90 5.90 -6.37
C MET A 186 -3.18 6.15 -7.86
N ASN A 187 -4.14 7.01 -8.20
CA ASN A 187 -4.45 7.36 -9.59
C ASN A 187 -3.26 8.00 -10.32
N SER A 188 -2.58 8.94 -9.66
CA SER A 188 -1.37 9.59 -10.20
C SER A 188 -0.26 8.58 -10.42
N ILE A 189 -0.03 7.68 -9.45
CA ILE A 189 0.98 6.62 -9.56
C ILE A 189 0.65 5.69 -10.73
N MET A 190 -0.60 5.21 -10.81
CA MET A 190 -1.02 4.29 -11.87
C MET A 190 -0.87 4.90 -13.26
N GLN A 191 -1.26 6.17 -13.45
CA GLN A 191 -1.03 6.88 -14.72
C GLN A 191 0.46 6.97 -15.04
N THR A 192 1.27 7.39 -14.07
CA THR A 192 2.71 7.64 -14.29
C THR A 192 3.48 6.37 -14.63
N LEU A 193 3.22 5.29 -13.90
CA LEU A 193 3.80 3.98 -14.18
C LEU A 193 3.29 3.39 -15.50
N SER A 194 2.04 3.67 -15.90
CA SER A 194 1.53 3.22 -17.21
C SER A 194 2.28 3.85 -18.37
N PHE A 195 2.77 5.09 -18.23
CA PHE A 195 3.63 5.77 -19.21
C PHE A 195 5.13 5.49 -19.01
N GLY A 196 5.48 4.59 -18.07
CA GLY A 196 6.87 4.18 -17.84
C GLY A 196 7.76 5.28 -17.27
N LYS A 197 7.17 6.24 -16.54
CA LYS A 197 7.89 7.36 -15.95
C LYS A 197 8.18 7.09 -14.46
N PRO A 198 9.37 7.44 -13.96
CA PRO A 198 9.70 7.34 -12.55
C PRO A 198 9.07 8.47 -11.72
N VAL A 199 9.00 8.28 -10.40
CA VAL A 199 8.25 9.16 -9.49
C VAL A 199 9.08 9.60 -8.29
N ILE A 200 9.01 10.87 -7.89
CA ILE A 200 9.38 11.31 -6.54
C ILE A 200 8.09 11.47 -5.75
N VAL A 201 7.93 10.69 -4.68
CA VAL A 201 6.71 10.68 -3.88
C VAL A 201 6.92 11.37 -2.55
N VAL A 202 6.07 12.36 -2.26
CA VAL A 202 6.02 13.10 -1.00
C VAL A 202 4.67 12.84 -0.31
N PRO A 203 4.51 11.74 0.42
CA PRO A 203 3.22 11.37 0.98
C PRO A 203 2.79 12.36 2.06
N LEU A 204 1.52 12.77 2.00
CA LEU A 204 0.91 13.72 2.93
C LEU A 204 0.03 13.00 3.96
N PHE A 205 -0.87 12.12 3.52
CA PHE A 205 -1.83 11.45 4.40
C PHE A 205 -2.44 10.18 3.77
N MET A 206 -3.16 9.41 4.60
CA MET A 206 -3.96 8.25 4.19
C MET A 206 -3.14 7.16 3.47
N ASP A 207 -3.61 6.69 2.32
CA ASP A 207 -3.01 5.63 1.51
C ASP A 207 -1.68 6.03 0.88
N GLN A 208 -1.37 7.32 0.78
CA GLN A 208 -0.18 7.84 0.13
C GLN A 208 1.11 7.29 0.75
N LEU A 209 1.14 7.07 2.07
CA LEU A 209 2.28 6.46 2.76
C LEU A 209 2.52 5.02 2.30
N GLN A 210 1.44 4.24 2.12
CA GLN A 210 1.52 2.88 1.59
C GLN A 210 1.96 2.91 0.13
N ASN A 211 1.39 3.81 -0.68
CA ASN A 211 1.73 3.95 -2.09
C ASN A 211 3.20 4.34 -2.28
N ALA A 212 3.72 5.25 -1.45
CA ALA A 212 5.13 5.62 -1.43
C ALA A 212 6.04 4.42 -1.12
N ALA A 213 5.65 3.57 -0.17
CA ALA A 213 6.38 2.34 0.14
C ALA A 213 6.37 1.35 -1.03
N LEU A 214 5.28 1.27 -1.80
CA LEU A 214 5.21 0.48 -3.03
C LEU A 214 6.14 1.02 -4.13
N ILE A 215 6.20 2.33 -4.31
CA ILE A 215 7.13 2.99 -5.25
C ILE A 215 8.58 2.69 -4.87
N GLN A 216 8.95 2.84 -3.60
CA GLN A 216 10.29 2.54 -3.12
C GLN A 216 10.63 1.05 -3.27
N ARG A 217 9.68 0.15 -2.93
CA ARG A 217 9.87 -1.31 -3.05
C ARG A 217 10.06 -1.75 -4.50
N SER A 218 9.25 -1.22 -5.41
CA SER A 218 9.34 -1.51 -6.84
C SER A 218 10.52 -0.81 -7.52
N ARG A 219 11.21 0.08 -6.79
CA ARG A 219 12.33 0.88 -7.28
C ARG A 219 12.00 1.64 -8.56
N THR A 220 10.77 2.14 -8.62
CA THR A 220 10.26 2.99 -9.71
C THR A 220 10.32 4.46 -9.35
N GLY A 221 10.78 4.77 -8.13
CA GLY A 221 10.85 6.12 -7.65
C GLY A 221 11.46 6.25 -6.26
N ILE A 222 11.47 7.49 -5.79
CA ILE A 222 12.10 7.90 -4.54
C ILE A 222 11.00 8.36 -3.58
N LEU A 223 11.00 7.81 -2.36
CA LEU A 223 10.20 8.31 -1.26
C LEU A 223 10.95 9.44 -0.56
N LEU A 224 10.39 10.65 -0.62
CA LEU A 224 10.87 11.82 0.11
C LEU A 224 9.84 12.18 1.18
N GLN A 225 10.19 12.01 2.46
CA GLN A 225 9.29 12.39 3.55
C GLN A 225 8.96 13.88 3.49
N LEU A 226 7.71 14.25 3.82
CA LEU A 226 7.25 15.64 3.79
C LEU A 226 8.17 16.62 4.57
N SER A 227 8.64 16.21 5.74
CA SER A 227 9.58 17.01 6.56
C SER A 227 10.95 17.24 5.91
N LYS A 228 11.29 16.47 4.86
CA LYS A 228 12.52 16.62 4.10
C LYS A 228 12.35 17.49 2.86
N LEU A 229 11.12 17.86 2.50
CA LEU A 229 10.84 18.71 1.34
C LEU A 229 11.44 20.12 1.50
N ILE A 230 11.41 20.66 2.73
CA ILE A 230 12.04 21.94 3.09
C ILE A 230 13.58 21.88 3.09
N VAL A 231 14.15 20.68 3.17
CA VAL A 231 15.61 20.49 3.21
C VAL A 231 16.14 20.45 1.78
N LYS A 232 16.56 21.62 1.27
CA LYS A 232 17.08 21.84 -0.08
C LYS A 232 18.00 20.71 -0.58
N GLN A 233 18.98 20.30 0.23
CA GLN A 233 19.92 19.24 -0.14
C GLN A 233 19.24 17.88 -0.40
N LYS A 234 18.19 17.54 0.35
CA LYS A 234 17.45 16.27 0.18
C LYS A 234 16.59 16.29 -1.06
N LEU A 235 15.93 17.42 -1.34
CA LEU A 235 15.18 17.59 -2.58
C LEU A 235 16.11 17.58 -3.80
N ARG A 236 17.22 18.31 -3.76
CA ARG A 236 18.24 18.32 -4.82
C ARG A 236 18.75 16.91 -5.11
N GLN A 237 19.09 16.16 -4.06
CA GLN A 237 19.54 14.77 -4.20
C GLN A 237 18.47 13.91 -4.86
N ALA A 238 17.20 14.01 -4.45
CA ALA A 238 16.10 13.24 -5.03
C ALA A 238 15.88 13.57 -6.51
N ILE A 239 15.90 14.85 -6.89
CA ILE A 239 15.77 15.30 -8.29
C ILE A 239 16.95 14.81 -9.14
N HIS A 240 18.18 14.98 -8.65
CA HIS A 240 19.35 14.48 -9.35
C HIS A 240 19.28 12.95 -9.54
N GLU A 241 18.94 12.23 -8.49
CA GLU A 241 18.90 10.77 -8.52
C GLU A 241 17.79 10.25 -9.45
N ILE A 242 16.59 10.85 -9.44
CA ILE A 242 15.49 10.40 -10.33
C ILE A 242 15.83 10.62 -11.82
N ILE A 243 16.57 11.70 -12.14
CA ILE A 243 16.92 12.06 -13.51
C ILE A 243 18.06 11.17 -14.04
N TYR A 244 19.10 10.97 -13.23
CA TYR A 244 20.37 10.42 -13.70
C TYR A 244 20.58 8.94 -13.35
N ASN A 245 19.86 8.39 -12.37
CA ASN A 245 19.90 6.96 -12.08
C ASN A 245 18.90 6.20 -12.96
N THR A 246 19.42 5.55 -14.01
CA THR A 246 18.62 4.84 -15.02
C THR A 246 17.79 3.69 -14.46
N MET A 247 18.15 3.17 -13.29
CA MET A 247 17.43 2.08 -12.62
C MET A 247 15.95 2.41 -12.40
N TYR A 248 15.62 3.64 -11.97
CA TYR A 248 14.23 4.04 -11.76
C TYR A 248 13.43 4.03 -13.05
N LEU A 249 14.00 4.57 -14.13
CA LEU A 249 13.38 4.60 -15.45
C LEU A 249 13.20 3.18 -16.02
N GLN A 250 14.21 2.32 -15.90
CA GLN A 250 14.16 0.94 -16.37
C GLN A 250 13.06 0.15 -15.67
N ASN A 251 12.94 0.28 -14.34
CA ASN A 251 11.89 -0.40 -13.59
C ASN A 251 10.50 0.15 -13.91
N ALA A 252 10.37 1.48 -14.06
CA ALA A 252 9.10 2.10 -14.46
C ALA A 252 8.65 1.62 -15.86
N LYS A 253 9.57 1.60 -16.84
CA LYS A 253 9.30 1.04 -18.19
C LYS A 253 8.92 -0.43 -18.13
N ARG A 254 9.61 -1.24 -17.32
CA ARG A 254 9.27 -2.65 -17.14
C ARG A 254 7.84 -2.84 -16.62
N ILE A 255 7.42 -2.04 -15.63
CA ILE A 255 6.04 -2.09 -15.13
C ILE A 255 5.04 -1.63 -16.20
N SER A 256 5.33 -0.53 -16.91
CA SER A 256 4.51 -0.07 -18.04
C SER A 256 4.28 -1.18 -19.07
N GLU A 257 5.35 -1.87 -19.47
CA GLU A 257 5.27 -2.98 -20.42
C GLU A 257 4.43 -4.16 -19.89
N MET A 258 4.59 -4.52 -18.60
CA MET A 258 3.76 -5.57 -17.97
C MET A 258 2.29 -5.17 -17.90
N MET A 259 2.00 -3.90 -17.60
CA MET A 259 0.63 -3.37 -17.59
C MET A 259 0.00 -3.42 -18.98
N ALA A 260 0.74 -3.01 -20.01
CA ALA A 260 0.29 -3.01 -21.40
C ALA A 260 0.09 -4.44 -21.96
N LYS A 261 0.99 -5.37 -21.62
CA LYS A 261 1.00 -6.77 -22.09
C LYS A 261 0.35 -7.74 -21.10
N ARG A 262 -0.51 -7.25 -20.20
CA ARG A 262 -1.16 -8.10 -19.18
C ARG A 262 -1.91 -9.27 -19.87
N PRO A 263 -1.76 -10.52 -19.40
CA PRO A 263 -2.35 -11.69 -20.09
C PRO A 263 -3.87 -11.63 -20.24
N ASN A 264 -4.55 -11.14 -19.21
CA ASN A 264 -6.01 -10.98 -19.19
C ASN A 264 -6.34 -9.49 -19.17
N PRO A 265 -6.74 -8.85 -20.28
CA PRO A 265 -7.00 -7.41 -20.33
C PRO A 265 -8.02 -6.94 -19.30
N ALA A 266 -7.76 -5.79 -18.66
CA ALA A 266 -8.59 -5.29 -17.55
C ALA A 266 -10.02 -5.01 -17.99
N LYS A 267 -10.18 -4.41 -19.18
CA LYS A 267 -11.48 -4.02 -19.74
C LYS A 267 -12.33 -5.23 -20.07
N GLU A 268 -11.73 -6.23 -20.68
CA GLU A 268 -12.41 -7.48 -21.02
C GLU A 268 -12.82 -8.25 -19.76
N GLN A 269 -11.94 -8.30 -18.75
CA GLN A 269 -12.30 -8.86 -17.45
C GLN A 269 -13.47 -8.10 -16.83
N LEU A 270 -13.44 -6.76 -16.80
CA LEU A 270 -14.55 -5.98 -16.25
C LEU A 270 -15.89 -6.36 -16.92
N ILE A 271 -15.93 -6.32 -18.26
CA ILE A 271 -17.14 -6.59 -19.03
C ILE A 271 -17.67 -7.98 -18.72
N ARG A 272 -16.82 -9.02 -18.88
CA ARG A 272 -17.24 -10.41 -18.68
C ARG A 272 -17.74 -10.70 -17.27
N HIS A 273 -17.06 -10.17 -16.24
CA HIS A 273 -17.46 -10.44 -14.85
C HIS A 273 -18.72 -9.67 -14.46
N VAL A 274 -18.92 -8.46 -15.01
CA VAL A 274 -20.15 -7.69 -14.80
C VAL A 274 -21.34 -8.36 -15.52
N GLU A 275 -21.17 -8.77 -16.77
CA GLU A 275 -22.20 -9.52 -17.53
C GLU A 275 -22.57 -10.82 -16.81
N PHE A 276 -21.57 -11.58 -16.35
CA PHE A 276 -21.80 -12.80 -15.58
C PHE A 276 -22.55 -12.53 -14.26
N ALA A 277 -22.16 -11.49 -13.52
CA ALA A 277 -22.87 -11.12 -12.29
C ALA A 277 -24.30 -10.61 -12.56
N ALA A 278 -24.55 -9.97 -13.70
CA ALA A 278 -25.88 -9.53 -14.10
C ALA A 278 -26.79 -10.71 -14.48
N GLU A 279 -26.24 -11.74 -15.13
CA GLU A 279 -26.96 -12.95 -15.52
C GLU A 279 -27.29 -13.85 -14.33
N PHE A 280 -26.32 -14.10 -13.45
CA PHE A 280 -26.44 -15.10 -12.37
C PHE A 280 -26.71 -14.51 -10.99
N GLY A 281 -26.54 -13.19 -10.82
CA GLY A 281 -26.74 -12.52 -9.54
C GLY A 281 -25.73 -12.96 -8.47
N GLN A 282 -26.22 -13.16 -7.25
CA GLN A 282 -25.42 -13.58 -6.11
C GLN A 282 -25.00 -15.04 -6.23
N ILE A 283 -23.72 -15.32 -5.95
CA ILE A 283 -23.19 -16.69 -5.98
C ILE A 283 -22.73 -17.10 -4.57
N PRO A 284 -23.52 -17.91 -3.84
CA PRO A 284 -23.21 -18.29 -2.46
C PRO A 284 -21.84 -18.95 -2.28
N ASN A 285 -21.37 -19.70 -3.29
CA ASN A 285 -20.05 -20.35 -3.24
C ASN A 285 -18.89 -19.34 -3.14
N PHE A 286 -19.11 -18.09 -3.57
CA PHE A 286 -18.13 -16.99 -3.55
C PHE A 286 -18.06 -16.30 -2.19
N ASP A 287 -18.93 -16.69 -1.27
CA ASP A 287 -18.93 -16.21 0.09
C ASP A 287 -18.12 -17.14 1.01
N PRO A 288 -16.93 -16.72 1.48
CA PRO A 288 -16.10 -17.59 2.31
C PRO A 288 -16.79 -17.87 3.65
N TYR A 289 -16.98 -19.14 4.01
CA TYR A 289 -17.67 -19.48 5.26
C TYR A 289 -16.98 -18.92 6.52
N GLY A 290 -15.68 -18.63 6.44
CA GLY A 290 -14.87 -18.10 7.55
C GLY A 290 -15.41 -16.84 8.22
N ARG A 291 -16.16 -15.98 7.51
CA ARG A 291 -16.79 -14.77 8.10
C ARG A 291 -17.94 -15.09 9.06
N LYS A 292 -18.53 -16.28 8.98
CA LYS A 292 -19.59 -16.75 9.88
C LYS A 292 -19.02 -17.43 11.13
N LEU A 293 -17.70 -17.67 11.17
CA LEU A 293 -17.04 -18.31 12.30
C LEU A 293 -16.80 -17.32 13.45
N SER A 294 -16.93 -17.81 14.67
CA SER A 294 -16.47 -17.09 15.85
C SER A 294 -14.95 -16.94 15.86
N PHE A 295 -14.40 -16.00 16.64
CA PHE A 295 -12.95 -15.87 16.81
C PHE A 295 -12.28 -17.18 17.27
N VAL A 296 -12.93 -17.91 18.19
CA VAL A 296 -12.42 -19.17 18.75
C VAL A 296 -12.30 -20.23 17.66
N THR A 297 -13.37 -20.44 16.90
CA THR A 297 -13.42 -21.43 15.82
C THR A 297 -12.53 -21.02 14.64
N TYR A 298 -12.50 -19.74 14.26
CA TYR A 298 -11.69 -19.26 13.14
C TYR A 298 -10.19 -19.55 13.33
N TYR A 299 -9.70 -19.39 14.57
CA TYR A 299 -8.31 -19.68 14.93
C TYR A 299 -8.10 -21.09 15.51
N MET A 300 -9.12 -21.96 15.45
CA MET A 300 -9.08 -23.35 15.94
C MET A 300 -8.67 -23.47 17.42
N LEU A 301 -8.98 -22.47 18.24
CA LEU A 301 -8.57 -22.43 19.65
C LEU A 301 -9.30 -23.49 20.48
N ASP A 302 -10.53 -23.82 20.10
CA ASP A 302 -11.33 -24.93 20.63
C ASP A 302 -10.70 -26.31 20.39
N ILE A 303 -9.82 -26.44 19.39
CA ILE A 303 -9.07 -27.68 19.11
C ILE A 303 -7.66 -27.61 19.72
N ILE A 304 -6.95 -26.50 19.48
CA ILE A 304 -5.54 -26.33 19.86
C ILE A 304 -5.37 -26.37 21.39
N ILE A 305 -6.23 -25.66 22.14
CA ILE A 305 -6.08 -25.56 23.60
C ILE A 305 -6.25 -26.93 24.27
N PRO A 306 -7.31 -27.73 23.98
CA PRO A 306 -7.40 -29.10 24.49
C PRO A 306 -6.24 -30.00 24.09
N CYS A 307 -5.75 -29.92 22.84
CA CYS A 307 -4.58 -30.71 22.41
C CYS A 307 -3.32 -30.38 23.22
N ILE A 308 -3.03 -29.09 23.45
CA ILE A 308 -1.90 -28.66 24.29
C ILE A 308 -2.07 -29.17 25.72
N PHE A 309 -3.28 -29.11 26.27
CA PHE A 309 -3.58 -29.60 27.61
C PHE A 309 -3.33 -31.12 27.73
N VAL A 310 -3.80 -31.92 26.77
CA VAL A 310 -3.56 -33.37 26.75
C VAL A 310 -2.05 -33.68 26.69
N ILE A 311 -1.31 -33.00 25.81
CA ILE A 311 0.16 -33.16 25.71
C ILE A 311 0.83 -32.80 27.04
N PHE A 312 0.41 -31.70 27.68
CA PHE A 312 0.93 -31.30 28.98
C PHE A 312 0.64 -32.35 30.07
N CYS A 313 -0.55 -32.95 30.09
CA CYS A 313 -0.89 -34.02 31.02
C CYS A 313 -0.03 -35.27 30.81
N ILE A 314 0.23 -35.66 29.56
CA ILE A 314 1.10 -36.80 29.22
C ILE A 314 2.53 -36.55 29.70
N ILE A 315 3.11 -35.39 29.37
CA ILE A 315 4.47 -35.02 29.80
C ILE A 315 4.55 -34.99 31.33
N SER A 316 3.58 -34.36 31.99
CA SER A 316 3.52 -34.30 33.46
C SER A 316 3.43 -35.71 34.07
N GLY A 317 2.64 -36.60 33.48
CA GLY A 317 2.52 -38.00 33.90
C GLY A 317 3.82 -38.79 33.74
N ILE A 318 4.52 -38.63 32.63
CA ILE A 318 5.84 -39.26 32.39
C ILE A 318 6.87 -38.73 33.39
N CYS A 319 6.95 -37.41 33.58
CA CYS A 319 7.84 -36.80 34.57
C CYS A 319 7.55 -37.29 35.99
N TRP A 320 6.28 -37.40 36.36
CA TRP A 320 5.87 -37.94 37.66
C TRP A 320 6.25 -39.42 37.81
N LEU A 321 6.08 -40.22 36.76
CA LEU A 321 6.48 -41.63 36.74
C LEU A 321 8.00 -41.77 36.92
N ILE A 322 8.79 -41.03 36.17
CA ILE A 322 10.25 -41.00 36.29
C ILE A 322 10.66 -40.58 37.70
N PHE A 323 10.10 -39.50 38.23
CA PHE A 323 10.37 -39.04 39.60
C PHE A 323 10.00 -40.09 40.65
N SER A 324 8.86 -40.77 40.48
CA SER A 324 8.40 -41.84 41.37
C SER A 324 9.35 -43.04 41.35
N ILE A 325 9.84 -43.44 40.16
CA ILE A 325 10.84 -44.50 40.00
C ILE A 325 12.16 -44.09 40.66
N LEU A 326 12.68 -42.88 40.37
CA LEU A 326 13.91 -42.37 40.97
C LEU A 326 13.80 -42.28 42.50
N ARG A 327 12.67 -41.82 43.04
CA ARG A 327 12.41 -41.79 44.49
C ARG A 327 12.40 -43.19 45.11
N LYS A 328 11.79 -44.17 44.44
CA LYS A 328 11.81 -45.58 44.89
C LYS A 328 13.23 -46.17 44.87
N LEU A 329 13.99 -45.92 43.81
CA LEU A 329 15.39 -46.35 43.69
C LEU A 329 16.26 -45.70 44.78
N TYR A 330 16.11 -44.40 45.01
CA TYR A 330 16.80 -43.67 46.06
C TYR A 330 16.48 -44.21 47.46
N ARG A 331 15.20 -44.49 47.76
CA ARG A 331 14.79 -45.12 49.03
C ARG A 331 15.40 -46.51 49.20
N LYS A 332 15.43 -47.34 48.15
CA LYS A 332 16.10 -48.66 48.18
C LYS A 332 17.61 -48.53 48.42
N LEU A 333 18.27 -47.57 47.78
CA LEU A 333 19.70 -47.31 48.00
C LEU A 333 20.00 -46.91 49.45
N ILE A 334 19.17 -46.06 50.05
CA ILE A 334 19.30 -45.70 51.47
C ILE A 334 19.10 -46.93 52.38
N GLN A 335 18.06 -47.74 52.14
CA GLN A 335 17.81 -48.95 52.93
C GLN A 335 18.96 -49.95 52.82
N ASN A 336 19.48 -50.20 51.62
CA ASN A 336 20.63 -51.09 51.43
C ASN A 336 21.89 -50.55 52.14
N ASN A 337 22.16 -49.25 52.07
CA ASN A 337 23.29 -48.64 52.78
C ASN A 337 23.14 -48.72 54.30
N GLN A 338 21.92 -48.62 54.84
CA GLN A 338 21.64 -48.83 56.27
C GLN A 338 21.85 -50.29 56.69
N CYS A 339 21.40 -51.26 55.89
CA CYS A 339 21.64 -52.69 56.15
C CYS A 339 23.15 -53.03 56.16
N ILE A 340 23.92 -52.53 55.19
CA ILE A 340 25.37 -52.73 55.12
C ILE A 340 26.09 -52.07 56.32
N ALA A 341 25.62 -50.93 56.81
CA ALA A 341 26.20 -50.28 57.99
C ALA A 341 25.94 -51.07 59.29
N VAL A 342 24.78 -51.72 59.43
CA VAL A 342 24.47 -52.60 60.58
C VAL A 342 25.32 -53.86 60.55
N GLU A 343 25.45 -54.50 59.38
CA GLU A 343 26.23 -55.74 59.20
C GLU A 343 27.74 -55.52 59.45
N ASN A 344 28.27 -54.35 59.09
CA ASN A 344 29.64 -53.95 59.39
C ASN A 344 29.86 -53.49 60.84
N GLY A 345 28.80 -53.06 61.54
CA GLY A 345 28.83 -52.72 62.96
C GLY A 345 28.86 -53.97 63.85
N GLU A 346 28.12 -55.03 63.49
CA GLU A 346 28.14 -56.32 64.20
C GLU A 346 29.49 -57.04 64.06
N LYS A 347 30.15 -56.95 62.89
CA LYS A 347 31.49 -57.53 62.67
C LYS A 347 32.65 -56.84 63.40
N LYS A 348 32.45 -55.66 64.00
CA LYS A 348 33.46 -54.96 64.81
C LYS A 348 33.38 -55.27 66.32
N ASN A 349 32.32 -55.95 66.76
CA ASN A 349 32.06 -56.29 68.16
C ASN A 349 32.25 -57.80 68.48
N GLN A 350 32.79 -58.57 67.53
CA GLN A 350 33.44 -59.86 67.76
C GLN A 350 34.95 -59.66 67.63
#